data_AF-A0A3D4HB54-F1
#
_entry.id   AF-A0A3D4HB54-F1
#
_cell.length_a   1.000
_cell.length_b   1.000
_cell.length_c   1.000
_cell.angle_alpha   90.00
_cell.angle_beta   90.00
_cell.angle_gamma   90.00
#
_symmetry.space_group_name_H-M   'P 1'
#
loop_
_entity.id
_entity.type
_entity.pdbx_description
1 polymer ?
#
loop_
_entity_poly.entity_id
_entity_poly.type
_entity_poly.pdbx_seq_one_letter_code
_entity_poly.pdbx_strand_id
1 'polypeptide(L)' 'MEPLTPDTLQGTWSTLLLPLDDSENIRWDGIESQLDALARAQIDGIYFNGTAGEFFSQTDEEFIRLATMVA' A
#
# COMPACT_ATOMS: atom_id res chain seq x y z
N MET A 1 7.19 16.03 8.94
CA MET A 1 7.39 15.77 7.51
C MET A 1 7.17 17.07 6.76
N GLU A 2 7.98 17.35 5.76
CA GLU A 2 7.68 18.41 4.80
C GLU A 2 6.47 17.98 3.94
N PRO A 3 5.52 18.88 3.63
CA PRO A 3 4.39 18.54 2.78
C PRO A 3 4.81 18.17 1.36
N LEU A 4 4.10 17.23 0.74
CA LEU A 4 4.19 16.99 -0.70
C LEU A 4 3.55 18.16 -1.45
N THR A 5 4.22 18.64 -2.50
CA THR A 5 3.75 19.70 -3.40
C THR A 5 3.83 19.19 -4.85
N PRO A 6 3.18 19.83 -5.83
CA PRO A 6 3.34 19.46 -7.23
C PRO A 6 4.81 19.46 -7.70
N ASP A 7 5.64 20.33 -7.11
CA ASP A 7 7.06 20.41 -7.43
C ASP A 7 7.88 19.26 -6.82
N THR A 8 7.44 18.70 -5.69
CA THR A 8 8.13 17.58 -5.01
C THR A 8 7.53 16.20 -5.30
N LEU A 9 6.29 16.14 -5.80
CA LEU A 9 5.58 14.91 -6.17
C LEU A 9 5.98 14.48 -7.60
N GLN A 10 7.20 13.97 -7.75
CA GLN A 10 7.75 13.53 -9.03
C GLN A 10 8.08 12.04 -9.02
N GLY A 11 8.42 11.50 -10.20
CA GLY A 11 8.94 10.15 -10.35
C GLY A 11 7.88 9.04 -10.37
N THR A 12 8.26 7.84 -9.96
CA THR A 12 7.44 6.63 -9.99
C THR A 12 6.72 6.43 -8.68
N TRP A 13 5.40 6.51 -8.71
CA TRP A 13 4.52 6.22 -7.59
C TRP A 13 3.86 4.86 -7.79
N SER A 14 4.12 3.93 -6.89
CA SER A 14 3.60 2.57 -6.98
C SER A 14 2.44 2.35 -6.02
N THR A 15 1.61 1.34 -6.33
CA THR A 15 0.52 0.90 -5.45
C THR A 15 0.78 -0.48 -4.90
N LEU A 16 0.12 -0.78 -3.78
CA LEU A 16 -0.05 -2.14 -3.29
C LEU A 16 -1.37 -2.72 -3.79
N LEU A 17 -1.38 -4.03 -4.06
CA LEU A 17 -2.60 -4.81 -4.21
C LEU A 17 -2.94 -5.48 -2.88
N LEU A 18 -4.21 -5.86 -2.70
CA LEU A 18 -4.69 -6.55 -1.50
C LEU A 18 -4.66 -8.07 -1.74
N PRO A 19 -3.62 -8.80 -1.32
CA PRO A 19 -3.58 -10.24 -1.46
C PRO A 19 -4.55 -10.87 -0.47
N LEU A 20 -5.39 -11.79 -0.95
CA LEU A 20 -6.34 -12.53 -0.13
C LEU A 20 -5.97 -14.02 -0.11
N ASP A 21 -6.35 -14.73 0.95
CA ASP A 21 -6.32 -16.18 1.00
C ASP A 21 -7.63 -16.80 0.46
N ASP A 22 -7.72 -18.13 0.44
CA ASP A 22 -8.91 -18.85 -0.04
C ASP A 22 -10.17 -18.60 0.79
N SER A 23 -10.03 -17.98 1.97
CA SER A 23 -11.12 -17.58 2.86
C SER A 23 -11.38 -16.07 2.83
N GLU A 24 -10.86 -15.37 1.82
CA GLU A 24 -10.99 -13.93 1.60
C GLU A 24 -10.38 -13.06 2.72
N ASN A 25 -9.48 -13.60 3.54
CA ASN A 25 -8.76 -12.80 4.53
C ASN A 25 -7.49 -12.19 3.92
N ILE A 26 -7.12 -11.00 4.37
CA ILE A 26 -5.90 -10.33 3.94
C ILE A 26 -4.67 -11.17 4.31
N ARG A 27 -3.83 -11.43 3.31
CA ARG A 27 -2.51 -12.04 3.44
C ARG A 27 -1.43 -11.01 3.74
N TRP A 28 -1.22 -10.76 5.03
CA TRP A 28 -0.27 -9.74 5.50
C TRP A 28 1.18 -10.01 5.09
N ASP A 29 1.59 -11.27 4.99
CA ASP A 29 2.90 -11.69 4.45
C ASP A 29 3.09 -11.26 2.99
N GLY A 30 2.00 -11.27 2.21
CA GLY A 30 1.97 -10.78 0.84
C GLY A 30 2.07 -9.25 0.74
N ILE A 31 1.55 -8.52 1.72
CA ILE A 31 1.76 -7.06 1.83
C ILE A 31 3.24 -6.76 2.13
N GLU A 32 3.83 -7.43 3.11
CA GLU A 32 5.26 -7.28 3.46
C GLU A 32 6.17 -7.57 2.25
N SER A 33 5.90 -8.67 1.54
CA SER A 33 6.67 -9.04 0.35
C SER A 33 6.58 -7.99 -0.77
N GLN A 34 5.42 -7.37 -0.96
CA GLN A 34 5.25 -6.27 -1.93
C GLN A 34 6.04 -5.03 -1.48
N LEU A 35 5.95 -4.64 -0.22
CA LEU A 35 6.71 -3.50 0.34
C LEU A 35 8.22 -3.70 0.18
N ASP A 36 8.74 -4.88 0.48
CA ASP A 36 10.15 -5.23 0.31
C ASP A 36 10.60 -5.14 -1.16
N ALA A 37 9.77 -5.61 -2.08
CA ALA A 37 10.05 -5.52 -3.51
C ALA A 37 10.06 -4.05 -3.99
N LEU A 38 9.10 -3.25 -3.54
CA LEU A 38 9.00 -1.83 -3.88
C LEU A 38 10.16 -1.01 -3.30
N ALA A 39 10.58 -1.29 -2.06
CA ALA A 39 11.74 -0.66 -1.45
C ALA A 39 13.03 -0.93 -2.25
N ARG A 40 13.17 -2.12 -2.85
CA ARG A 40 14.30 -2.47 -3.73
C ARG A 40 14.20 -1.86 -5.12
N ALA A 41 13.00 -1.55 -5.59
CA ALA A 41 12.73 -1.02 -6.93
C ALA A 41 13.07 0.47 -7.10
N GLN A 42 13.49 1.15 -6.03
CA GLN A 42 13.85 2.59 -6.05
C GLN A 42 12.70 3.49 -6.54
N ILE A 43 11.48 3.24 -6.07
CA ILE A 43 10.32 4.11 -6.33
C ILE A 43 10.38 5.39 -5.51
N ASP A 44 9.66 6.42 -5.95
CA ASP A 44 9.63 7.74 -5.33
C ASP A 44 8.50 7.89 -4.29
N GLY A 45 7.51 6.99 -4.31
CA GLY A 45 6.45 6.97 -3.32
C GLY A 45 5.48 5.79 -3.47
N ILE A 46 4.71 5.54 -2.41
CA ILE A 46 3.65 4.53 -2.38
C ILE A 46 2.31 5.25 -2.14
N TYR A 47 1.30 4.88 -2.92
CA TYR A 47 -0.10 5.11 -2.57
C TYR A 47 -0.79 3.76 -2.37
N PHE A 48 -1.84 3.69 -1.56
CA PHE A 48 -2.56 2.45 -1.30
C PHE A 48 -4.06 2.73 -1.22
N ASN A 49 -4.87 1.67 -1.20
CA ASN A 49 -6.33 1.76 -1.04
C ASN A 49 -7.07 2.51 -2.16
N GLY A 50 -6.68 2.25 -3.41
CA GLY A 50 -7.53 2.49 -4.58
C GLY A 50 -8.57 1.37 -4.77
N THR A 51 -9.31 1.42 -5.89
CA THR A 51 -10.28 0.36 -6.25
C THR A 51 -9.63 -1.02 -6.32
N ALA A 52 -8.42 -1.13 -6.88
CA ALA A 52 -7.69 -2.39 -6.99
C ALA A 52 -7.07 -2.87 -5.65
N GLY A 53 -7.02 -2.00 -4.64
CA GLY A 53 -6.68 -2.37 -3.26
C GLY A 53 -7.93 -2.69 -2.43
N GLU A 54 -9.10 -2.75 -3.07
CA GLU A 54 -10.40 -3.11 -2.49
C GLU A 54 -10.75 -2.33 -1.21
N PHE A 55 -10.41 -1.04 -1.18
CA PHE A 55 -10.65 -0.19 -0.01
C PHE A 55 -12.11 -0.20 0.46
N PHE A 56 -13.06 -0.34 -0.46
CA PHE A 56 -14.49 -0.42 -0.16
C PHE A 56 -14.89 -1.67 0.65
N SER A 57 -14.02 -2.67 0.75
CA SER A 57 -14.27 -3.97 1.41
C SER A 57 -13.52 -4.13 2.74
N GLN A 58 -12.56 -3.25 3.04
CA GLN A 58 -11.76 -3.34 4.27
C GLN A 58 -12.58 -2.88 5.48
N THR A 59 -12.41 -3.56 6.59
CA THR A 59 -12.81 -3.06 7.91
C THR A 59 -11.89 -1.92 8.37
N ASP A 60 -12.35 -1.14 9.36
CA ASP A 60 -11.53 -0.09 9.96
C ASP A 60 -10.23 -0.64 10.57
N GLU A 61 -10.27 -1.85 11.16
CA GLU A 61 -9.10 -2.51 11.76
C GLU A 61 -8.07 -2.91 10.70
N GLU A 62 -8.54 -3.46 9.58
CA GLU A 62 -7.68 -3.81 8.44
C GLU A 62 -7.08 -2.57 7.79
N PHE A 63 -7.88 -1.51 7.62
CA PHE A 63 -7.41 -0.22 7.13
C PHE A 63 -6.29 0.34 8.02
N ILE A 64 -6.51 0.39 9.34
CA ILE A 64 -5.52 0.91 10.29
C ILE A 64 -4.25 0.08 10.26
N ARG A 65 -4.36 -1.25 10.21
CA ARG A 65 -3.20 -2.14 10.12
C ARG A 65 -2.42 -1.90 8.85
N LEU A 66 -3.08 -1.85 7.68
CA LEU A 66 -2.42 -1.59 6.41
C LEU A 66 -1.75 -0.21 6.38
N ALA A 67 -2.45 0.84 6.84
CA ALA A 67 -1.90 2.18 6.93
C ALA A 67 -0.64 2.23 7.82
N THR A 68 -0.62 1.46 8.92
CA THR A 68 0.54 1.36 9.82
C THR A 68 1.72 0.62 9.18
N MET A 69 1.47 -0.36 8.32
CA MET A 69 2.53 -1.09 7.61
C MET A 69 3.16 -0.25 6.49
N VAL A 70 2.42 0.69 5.89
CA VAL A 70 2.88 1.53 4.78
C VAL A 70 3.57 2.82 5.26
N ALA A 71 3.25 3.29 6.48
CA ALA A 71 3.76 4.54 7.07
C ALA A 71 5.23 4.45 7.50
#